data_AF-A0A2G8SI40-F1
#
_entry.id   AF-A0A2G8SI40-F1
#
_cell.length_a   1.000
_cell.length_b   1.000
_cell.length_c   1.000
_cell.angle_alpha   90.00
_cell.angle_beta   90.00
_cell.angle_gamma   90.00
#
_symmetry.space_group_name_H-M   'P 1'
#
loop_
_entity.id
_entity.type
_entity.pdbx_description
1 polymer ?
#
loop_
_entity_poly.entity_id
_entity_poly.type
_entity_poly.pdbx_seq_one_letter_code
_entity_poly.pdbx_strand_id
1 'polypeptide(L)'
;MAPALAALFDGMMTYVVSRRFSAEEAPYFFKSNIESPPQDAVLDTPVTLQIDYETMFHSELYWSKSVAPPAQAHWSRFRAPPLPRWWHF
;
A
#
# COMPACT_ATOMS: atom_id res chain seq x y z
N MET A 1 -1.73 -10.38 -2.56
CA MET A 1 -1.42 -9.87 -1.20
C MET A 1 -0.75 -8.50 -1.20
N ALA A 2 0.22 -8.20 -2.10
CA ALA A 2 0.95 -6.92 -2.08
C ALA A 2 0.10 -5.62 -2.08
N PRO A 3 -1.03 -5.50 -2.82
CA PRO A 3 -1.81 -4.26 -2.86
C PRO A 3 -2.44 -3.85 -1.52
N ALA A 4 -2.95 -4.82 -0.76
CA ALA A 4 -3.56 -4.56 0.54
C ALA A 4 -2.52 -4.11 1.55
N LEU A 5 -1.30 -4.65 1.48
CA LEU A 5 -0.20 -4.24 2.34
C LEU A 5 0.25 -2.80 2.03
N ALA A 6 0.34 -2.43 0.75
CA ALA A 6 0.62 -1.06 0.34
C ALA A 6 -0.46 -0.08 0.84
N ALA A 7 -1.74 -0.46 0.74
CA ALA A 7 -2.85 0.32 1.26
C ALA A 7 -2.80 0.49 2.79
N LEU A 8 -2.41 -0.55 3.52
CA LEU A 8 -2.24 -0.48 4.97
C LEU A 8 -1.13 0.50 5.35
N PHE A 9 0.03 0.42 4.69
CA PHE A 9 1.16 1.31 4.96
C PHE A 9 0.85 2.76 4.63
N ASP A 10 0.24 3.04 3.48
CA ASP A 10 -0.19 4.40 3.13
C ASP A 10 -1.22 4.93 4.13
N GLY A 11 -2.18 4.09 4.55
CA GLY A 11 -3.17 4.44 5.57
C GLY A 11 -2.53 4.82 6.91
N MET A 12 -1.45 4.15 7.32
CA MET A 12 -0.75 4.46 8.57
C MET A 12 0.21 5.66 8.47
N MET A 13 0.87 5.83 7.31
CA MET A 13 1.96 6.81 7.13
C MET A 13 1.53 8.09 6.39
N THR A 14 0.30 8.18 5.91
CA THR A 14 -0.18 9.38 5.20
C THR A 14 -0.01 10.65 6.02
N TYR A 15 0.39 11.74 5.34
CA TYR A 15 0.49 13.07 5.94
C TYR A 15 -0.88 13.73 6.12
N VAL A 16 -1.93 13.21 5.49
CA VAL A 16 -3.30 13.72 5.62
C VAL A 16 -3.92 13.12 6.89
N VAL A 17 -3.84 13.85 7.99
CA VAL A 17 -4.24 13.38 9.34
C VAL A 17 -5.66 12.80 9.37
N SER A 18 -6.62 13.42 8.69
CA SER A 18 -8.02 12.95 8.65
C SER A 18 -8.23 11.64 7.90
N ARG A 19 -7.22 11.17 7.15
CA ARG A 19 -7.23 9.89 6.42
C ARG A 19 -6.34 8.84 7.06
N ARG A 20 -5.60 9.19 8.11
CA ARG A 20 -4.67 8.28 8.75
C ARG A 20 -5.45 7.26 9.58
N PHE A 21 -5.11 5.99 9.42
CA PHE A 21 -5.66 4.94 10.26
C PHE A 21 -5.29 5.18 11.72
N SER A 22 -6.32 5.06 12.57
CA SER A 22 -6.14 4.92 14.00
C SER A 22 -5.52 3.57 14.35
N ALA A 23 -5.09 3.44 15.61
CA ALA A 23 -4.57 2.19 16.16
C ALA A 23 -5.60 1.06 16.17
N GLU A 24 -6.90 1.37 16.08
CA GLU A 24 -7.98 0.38 16.00
C GLU A 24 -8.29 -0.01 14.54
N GLU A 25 -8.27 0.95 13.61
CA GLU A 25 -8.57 0.69 12.20
C GLU A 25 -7.48 -0.13 11.49
N ALA A 26 -6.20 0.11 11.82
CA ALA A 26 -5.08 -0.62 11.22
C ALA A 26 -5.16 -2.15 11.42
N PRO A 27 -5.33 -2.68 12.65
CA PRO A 27 -5.49 -4.11 12.84
C PRO A 27 -6.78 -4.63 12.23
N TYR A 28 -7.90 -3.89 12.30
CA TYR A 28 -9.14 -4.30 11.64
C TYR A 28 -8.94 -4.50 10.13
N PHE A 29 -8.30 -3.53 9.46
CA PHE A 29 -7.98 -3.60 8.04
C PHE A 29 -7.07 -4.80 7.70
N PHE A 30 -6.06 -5.06 8.53
CA PHE A 30 -5.15 -6.19 8.34
C PHE A 30 -5.91 -7.52 8.36
N LYS A 31 -6.78 -7.71 9.34
CA LYS A 31 -7.58 -8.95 9.47
C LYS A 31 -8.50 -9.15 8.27
N SER A 32 -9.18 -8.09 7.83
CA SER A 32 -10.17 -8.19 6.75
C SER A 32 -9.59 -8.33 5.35
N ASN A 33 -8.35 -7.87 5.12
CA ASN A 33 -7.77 -7.79 3.76
C ASN A 33 -6.46 -8.58 3.57
N ILE A 34 -5.79 -9.01 4.66
CA ILE A 34 -4.43 -9.57 4.60
C ILE A 34 -4.33 -10.90 5.32
N GLU A 35 -4.89 -11.03 6.54
CA GLU A 35 -4.73 -12.21 7.40
C GLU A 35 -5.35 -13.49 6.81
N SER A 36 -6.35 -13.35 5.93
CA SER A 36 -7.00 -14.48 5.24
C SER A 36 -6.59 -14.53 3.77
N PRO A 37 -5.45 -15.14 3.41
CA PRO A 37 -5.16 -15.45 2.02
C PRO A 37 -6.23 -16.40 1.45
N PRO A 38 -6.53 -16.33 0.14
CA PRO A 38 -7.36 -17.33 -0.52
C PRO A 38 -6.84 -18.74 -0.23
N GLN A 39 -7.72 -19.71 0.03
CA GLN A 39 -7.32 -21.10 0.31
C GLN A 39 -6.48 -21.73 -0.82
N ASP A 40 -6.62 -21.20 -2.04
CA ASP A 40 -5.86 -21.61 -3.23
C ASP A 40 -4.58 -20.79 -3.48
N ALA A 41 -4.23 -19.87 -2.58
CA ALA A 41 -3.01 -19.07 -2.71
C ALA A 41 -1.79 -19.93 -2.35
N VAL A 42 -0.99 -20.27 -3.36
CA VAL A 42 0.28 -20.99 -3.18
C VAL A 42 1.28 -20.07 -2.48
N LEU A 43 1.33 -20.17 -1.14
CA LEU A 43 2.26 -19.42 -0.27
C LEU A 43 3.73 -19.88 -0.43
N ASP A 44 3.97 -21.01 -1.08
CA ASP A 44 5.31 -21.58 -1.34
C ASP A 44 6.02 -21.00 -2.56
N THR A 45 5.47 -19.96 -3.19
CA THR A 45 6.16 -19.31 -4.31
C THR A 45 7.36 -18.51 -3.76
N PRO A 46 8.61 -18.86 -4.10
CA PRO A 46 9.76 -18.11 -3.62
C PRO A 46 9.71 -16.69 -4.18
N VAL A 47 9.72 -15.70 -3.28
CA VAL A 47 9.80 -14.28 -3.65
C VAL A 47 11.23 -13.82 -3.42
N THR A 48 11.91 -13.42 -4.49
CA THR A 48 13.19 -12.73 -4.39
C THR A 48 12.93 -11.25 -4.17
N LEU A 49 13.28 -10.74 -3.00
CA LEU A 49 13.23 -9.32 -2.72
C LEU A 49 14.45 -8.64 -3.34
N GLN A 50 14.22 -7.59 -4.12
CA GLN A 50 15.26 -6.73 -4.66
C GLN A 50 15.05 -5.33 -4.10
N ILE A 51 16.14 -4.71 -3.66
CA ILE A 51 16.11 -3.32 -3.19
C ILE A 51 15.88 -2.42 -4.39
N ASP A 52 14.92 -1.51 -4.27
CA ASP A 52 14.54 -0.58 -5.32
C ASP A 52 14.47 0.85 -4.77
N TYR A 53 15.58 1.56 -4.87
CA TYR A 53 15.70 2.94 -4.40
C TYR A 53 14.89 3.92 -5.24
N GLU A 54 14.54 3.59 -6.49
CA GLU A 54 13.74 4.48 -7.34
C GLU A 54 12.39 4.78 -6.70
N THR A 55 11.78 3.79 -6.06
CA THR A 55 10.51 3.96 -5.34
C THR A 55 10.60 4.88 -4.12
N MET A 56 11.80 5.14 -3.58
CA MET A 56 11.99 6.11 -2.50
C MET A 56 11.90 7.55 -3.00
N PHE A 57 12.33 7.81 -4.24
CA PHE A 57 12.31 9.14 -4.86
C PHE A 57 11.05 9.37 -5.71
N HIS A 58 10.42 8.29 -6.17
CA HIS A 58 9.27 8.28 -7.07
C HIS A 58 8.10 7.52 -6.47
N SER A 59 7.31 8.20 -5.62
CA SER A 59 6.14 7.64 -4.93
C SER A 59 5.06 7.05 -5.87
N GLU A 60 5.07 7.46 -7.14
CA GLU A 60 4.25 6.92 -8.23
C GLU A 60 4.67 5.53 -8.68
N LEU A 61 5.96 5.19 -8.56
CA LEU A 61 6.47 3.86 -8.89
C LEU A 61 6.09 2.83 -7.85
N TYR A 62 5.96 3.24 -6.58
CA TYR A 62 5.57 2.35 -5.48
C TYR A 62 4.23 1.64 -5.76
N TRP A 63 3.21 2.40 -6.15
CA TRP A 63 1.87 1.89 -6.43
C TRP A 63 1.78 1.15 -7.77
N SER A 64 2.52 1.59 -8.78
CA SER A 64 2.54 0.92 -10.09
C SER A 64 3.22 -0.45 -10.03
N LYS A 65 4.23 -0.62 -9.16
CA LYS A 65 4.92 -1.90 -8.94
C LYS A 65 4.16 -2.84 -8.01
N SER A 66 3.38 -2.30 -7.07
CA SER A 66 2.71 -3.09 -6.03
C SER A 66 1.35 -3.66 -6.48
N VAL A 67 0.77 -3.16 -7.58
CA VAL A 67 -0.62 -3.46 -7.96
C VAL A 67 -0.77 -3.59 -9.48
N ALA A 68 -1.31 -4.72 -9.96
CA ALA A 68 -1.69 -4.87 -11.37
C ALA A 68 -2.76 -3.83 -11.75
N PRO A 69 -2.77 -3.30 -13.00
CA PRO A 69 -3.65 -2.18 -13.39
C PRO A 69 -5.14 -2.34 -13.02
N PRO A 70 -5.78 -3.52 -13.15
CA PRO A 70 -7.19 -3.69 -12.76
C PRO A 70 -7.44 -3.51 -11.26
N ALA A 71 -6.48 -3.88 -10.42
CA ALA A 71 -6.59 -3.76 -8.97
C ALA A 71 -6.25 -2.34 -8.48
N GLN A 72 -5.53 -1.53 -9.26
CA GLN A 72 -5.14 -0.17 -8.86
C GLN A 72 -6.36 0.71 -8.56
N ALA A 73 -7.43 0.58 -9.34
CA ALA A 73 -8.66 1.34 -9.13
C ALA A 73 -9.29 1.06 -7.75
N HIS A 74 -9.34 -0.21 -7.34
CA HIS A 74 -9.92 -0.63 -6.06
C HIS A 74 -9.14 -0.08 -4.86
N TRP A 75 -7.81 -0.02 -4.96
CA TRP A 75 -6.92 0.42 -3.88
C TRP A 75 -6.59 1.92 -3.92
N SER A 76 -6.92 2.62 -5.01
CA SER A 76 -6.60 4.04 -5.24
C SER A 76 -7.04 4.98 -4.11
N ARG A 77 -8.15 4.67 -3.43
CA ARG A 77 -8.67 5.47 -2.31
C ARG A 77 -7.75 5.52 -1.09
N PHE A 78 -6.90 4.51 -0.92
CA PHE A 78 -5.94 4.43 0.19
C PHE A 78 -4.63 5.14 -0.13
N ARG A 79 -4.37 5.45 -1.41
CA ARG A 79 -3.17 6.14 -1.83
C ARG A 79 -3.13 7.55 -1.23
N ALA A 80 -2.00 7.88 -0.59
CA ALA A 80 -1.78 9.24 -0.13
C ALA A 80 -1.83 10.21 -1.33
N PRO A 81 -2.53 11.36 -1.22
CA PRO A 81 -2.55 12.33 -2.29
C PRO A 81 -1.13 12.86 -2.54
N PRO A 82 -0.76 13.23 -3.78
CA PRO A 82 0.56 13.79 -4.06
C PRO A 82 0.82 14.99 -3.16
N LEU A 83 2.08 15.14 -2.72
CA LEU A 83 2.46 16.27 -1.88
C LEU A 83 2.07 17.59 -2.56
N PRO A 84 1.55 18.56 -1.81
CA PRO A 84 1.27 19.88 -2.35
C PRO A 84 2.51 20.46 -3.01
N ARG A 85 2.34 21.16 -4.15
CA ARG A 85 3.47 21.68 -4.94
C ARG A 85 4.38 22.65 -4.18
N TRP A 86 3.86 23.28 -3.12
CA TRP A 86 4.58 24.20 -2.24
C TRP A 86 5.36 23.48 -1.13
N TRP A 87 5.20 22.16 -1.00
CA TRP A 87 5.94 21.31 -0.07
C TRP A 87 7.30 20.98 -0.70
N HIS A 88 8.24 21.91 -0.55
CA HIS A 88 9.63 21.72 -0.92
C HIS A 88 10.40 21.33 0.34
N PHE A 89 11.00 20.14 0.35
CA PHE A 89 12.07 19.77 1.27
C PHE A 89 13.41 19.89 0.53
#